data_AF-A0A368FEF6-F1
#
_entry.id   AF-A0A368FEF6-F1
#
_cell.length_a   1.000
_cell.length_b   1.000
_cell.length_c   1.000
_cell.angle_alpha   90.00
_cell.angle_beta   90.00
_cell.angle_gamma   90.00
#
_symmetry.space_group_name_H-M   'P 1'
#
loop_
_entity.id
_entity.type
_entity.pdbx_description
1 polymer ?
#
loop_
_entity_poly.entity_id
_entity_poly.type
_entity_poly.pdbx_seq_one_letter_code
_entity_poly.pdbx_strand_id
1 'polypeptide(L)'
;MKDGKKATIQKAHEIFKEYVAASAPKEVNLDSDTRAATKAAMESGCKTDTFSLAQSRIEQLMAKDSYRRFLKDPLYLDLADGLENGENSPKTFQK
;
A
#
# COMPACT_ATOMS: atom_id res chain seq x y z
N MET A 1 16.90 -0.04 23.88
CA MET A 1 16.23 -0.17 22.57
C MET A 1 16.27 -1.61 22.01
N LYS A 2 16.05 -2.66 22.83
CA LYS A 2 16.04 -4.06 22.35
C LYS A 2 14.65 -4.49 21.84
N ASP A 3 13.60 -3.91 22.42
CA ASP A 3 12.21 -4.26 22.14
C ASP A 3 11.72 -3.75 20.77
N GLY A 4 12.17 -2.55 20.38
CA GLY A 4 11.82 -1.96 19.08
C GLY A 4 12.32 -2.79 17.89
N LYS A 5 13.54 -3.33 17.96
CA LYS A 5 14.11 -4.17 16.89
C LYS A 5 13.33 -5.48 16.72
N LYS A 6 12.88 -6.09 17.82
CA LYS A 6 12.07 -7.31 17.78
C LYS A 6 10.69 -7.06 17.16
N ALA A 7 10.04 -5.95 17.52
CA ALA A 7 8.77 -5.54 16.94
C ALA A 7 8.88 -5.27 15.43
N THR A 8 9.93 -4.58 14.97
CA THR A 8 10.18 -4.33 13.54
C THR A 8 10.32 -5.63 12.75
N ILE A 9 11.11 -6.58 13.24
CA ILE A 9 11.31 -7.88 12.56
C ILE A 9 9.98 -8.64 12.46
N GLN A 10 9.22 -8.71 13.56
CA GLN A 10 7.92 -9.37 13.57
C GLN A 10 6.98 -8.75 12.52
N LYS A 11 6.89 -7.42 12.49
CA LYS A 11 6.02 -6.71 11.54
C LYS A 11 6.46 -6.91 10.09
N ALA A 12 7.77 -6.93 9.83
CA ALA A 12 8.30 -7.19 8.50
C ALA A 12 7.88 -8.58 7.99
N HIS A 13 7.95 -9.61 8.85
CA HIS A 13 7.52 -10.96 8.45
C HIS A 13 6.01 -11.05 8.17
N GLU A 14 5.18 -10.36 8.95
CA GLU A 14 3.74 -10.27 8.70
C GLU A 14 3.44 -9.63 7.34
N ILE A 15 4.03 -8.46 7.07
CA ILE A 15 3.86 -7.75 5.80
C ILE A 15 4.32 -8.62 4.63
N PHE A 16 5.48 -9.27 4.75
CA PHE A 16 6.00 -10.12 3.69
C PHE A 16 5.06 -11.28 3.37
N LYS A 17 4.55 -11.99 4.39
CA LYS A 17 3.64 -13.13 4.21
C LYS A 17 2.27 -12.71 3.66
N GLU A 18 1.79 -11.54 4.02
CA GLU A 18 0.45 -11.09 3.62
C GLU A 18 0.43 -10.46 2.22
N TYR A 19 1.49 -9.74 1.82
CA TYR A 19 1.49 -8.91 0.62
C TYR A 19 2.59 -9.22 -0.41
N VAL A 20 3.75 -9.78 -0.01
CA VAL A 20 4.93 -9.86 -0.90
C VAL A 20 5.29 -11.28 -1.34
N ALA A 21 5.07 -12.27 -0.49
CA ALA A 21 5.36 -13.66 -0.81
C ALA A 21 4.57 -14.10 -2.06
N ALA A 22 5.17 -14.97 -2.86
CA ALA A 22 4.46 -15.57 -3.98
C ALA A 22 3.24 -16.32 -3.45
N SER A 23 2.07 -16.08 -4.06
CA SER A 23 0.78 -16.63 -3.62
C SER A 23 0.33 -16.15 -2.23
N ALA A 24 0.81 -14.99 -1.79
CA ALA A 24 0.29 -14.35 -0.59
C ALA A 24 -1.21 -14.02 -0.75
N PRO A 25 -2.01 -14.07 0.33
CA PRO A 25 -3.46 -13.86 0.26
C PRO A 25 -3.85 -12.48 -0.28
N LYS A 26 -2.97 -11.48 -0.12
CA LYS A 26 -3.11 -10.14 -0.67
C LYS A 26 -1.88 -9.75 -1.50
N GLU A 27 -1.35 -10.71 -2.26
CA GLU A 27 -0.17 -10.47 -3.11
C GLU A 27 -0.35 -9.21 -3.97
N VAL A 28 0.56 -8.26 -3.80
CA VAL A 28 0.55 -7.01 -4.55
C VAL A 28 1.34 -7.17 -5.85
N ASN A 29 0.96 -6.41 -6.87
CA ASN A 29 1.58 -6.50 -8.20
C ASN A 29 3.02 -5.97 -8.18
N LEU A 30 3.98 -6.89 -8.04
CA LEU A 30 5.42 -6.62 -8.06
C LEU A 30 6.10 -7.46 -9.15
N ASP A 31 7.04 -6.83 -9.86
CA ASP A 31 7.96 -7.55 -10.74
C ASP A 31 8.88 -8.49 -9.96
N SER A 32 9.42 -9.49 -10.66
CA SER A 32 10.23 -10.54 -10.05
C SER A 32 11.50 -10.01 -9.37
N ASP A 33 12.13 -9.00 -9.94
CA ASP A 33 13.38 -8.43 -9.42
C ASP A 33 13.12 -7.68 -8.11
N THR A 34 12.06 -6.89 -8.05
CA THR A 34 11.65 -6.17 -6.84
C THR A 34 11.29 -7.13 -5.72
N ARG A 35 10.51 -8.18 -6.01
CA ARG A 35 10.16 -9.21 -5.01
C ARG A 35 11.40 -9.95 -4.49
N ALA A 36 12.35 -10.29 -5.37
CA ALA A 36 13.60 -10.92 -4.98
C ALA A 36 14.45 -10.00 -4.09
N ALA A 37 14.55 -8.71 -4.43
CA ALA A 37 15.26 -7.71 -3.64
C ALA A 37 14.64 -7.55 -2.24
N THR A 38 13.31 -7.50 -2.13
CA THR A 38 12.63 -7.44 -0.83
C THR A 38 12.86 -8.70 -0.01
N LYS A 39 12.87 -9.88 -0.63
CA LYS A 39 13.20 -11.14 0.07
C LYS A 39 14.64 -11.14 0.61
N ALA A 40 15.61 -10.67 -0.17
CA ALA A 40 16.99 -10.55 0.30
C ALA A 40 17.11 -9.54 1.47
N ALA A 41 16.37 -8.42 1.41
CA ALA A 41 16.35 -7.45 2.50
C ALA A 41 15.75 -8.03 3.79
N MET A 42 14.70 -8.86 3.69
CA MET A 42 14.11 -9.60 4.81
C MET A 42 15.15 -10.50 5.49
N GLU A 43 15.93 -11.25 4.70
CA GLU A 43 16.97 -12.17 5.18
C GLU A 43 18.17 -11.43 5.79
N SER A 44 18.40 -10.17 5.40
CA SER A 44 19.50 -9.32 5.91
C SER A 44 19.26 -8.68 7.28
N GLY A 45 18.18 -9.07 7.96
CA GLY A 45 17.86 -8.62 9.33
C GLY A 45 16.77 -7.54 9.42
N CYS A 46 15.93 -7.41 8.39
CA CYS A 46 14.69 -6.60 8.40
C CYS A 46 14.90 -5.17 8.93
N LYS A 47 15.64 -4.35 8.18
CA LYS A 47 15.85 -2.93 8.47
C LYS A 47 14.60 -2.10 8.16
N THR A 48 14.59 -0.83 8.56
CA THR A 48 13.46 0.09 8.34
C THR A 48 13.15 0.33 6.86
N ASP A 49 14.11 0.11 5.97
CA ASP A 49 14.04 0.29 4.51
C ASP A 49 13.74 -1.01 3.75
N THR A 50 13.45 -2.12 4.44
CA THR A 50 13.24 -3.46 3.85
C THR A 50 12.25 -3.47 2.67
N PHE A 51 11.23 -2.62 2.73
CA PHE A 51 10.16 -2.56 1.73
C PHE A 51 10.21 -1.31 0.84
N SER A 52 11.20 -0.41 0.99
CA SER A 52 11.18 0.89 0.31
C SER A 52 11.07 0.78 -1.21
N LEU A 53 11.77 -0.18 -1.83
CA LEU A 53 11.66 -0.41 -3.28
C LEU A 53 10.28 -0.93 -3.68
N ALA A 54 9.77 -1.96 -2.98
CA ALA A 54 8.46 -2.53 -3.25
C ALA A 54 7.34 -1.50 -3.06
N GLN A 55 7.41 -0.73 -1.98
CA GLN A 55 6.47 0.36 -1.69
C GLN A 55 6.47 1.40 -2.82
N SER A 56 7.65 1.84 -3.28
CA SER A 56 7.75 2.80 -4.39
C SER A 56 7.13 2.27 -5.68
N ARG A 57 7.30 0.96 -5.99
CA ARG A 57 6.66 0.34 -7.16
C ARG A 57 5.14 0.33 -7.05
N ILE A 58 4.59 -0.04 -5.89
CA ILE A 58 3.15 -0.04 -5.68
C ILE A 58 2.56 1.37 -5.72
N GLU A 59 3.22 2.35 -5.10
CA GLU A 59 2.80 3.75 -5.15
C GLU A 59 2.75 4.27 -6.59
N GLN A 60 3.78 4.00 -7.40
CA GLN A 60 3.80 4.37 -8.81
C GLN A 60 2.70 3.69 -9.62
N LEU A 61 2.42 2.41 -9.34
CA LEU A 61 1.33 1.67 -9.98
C LEU A 61 -0.02 2.30 -9.65
N MET A 62 -0.27 2.58 -8.37
CA MET A 62 -1.50 3.24 -7.92
C MET A 62 -1.65 4.63 -8.54
N ALA A 63 -0.59 5.44 -8.53
CA ALA A 63 -0.58 6.79 -9.10
C ALA A 63 -0.93 6.81 -10.61
N LYS A 64 -0.54 5.77 -11.35
CA LYS A 64 -0.78 5.67 -12.80
C LYS A 64 -2.17 5.13 -13.15
N ASP A 65 -2.82 4.41 -12.26
CA ASP A 65 -4.08 3.72 -12.52
C ASP A 65 -5.16 4.02 -11.47
N SER A 66 -5.12 3.37 -10.31
CA SER A 66 -6.20 3.45 -9.31
C SER A 66 -6.46 4.87 -8.83
N TYR A 67 -5.41 5.66 -8.61
CA TYR A 67 -5.53 7.05 -8.19
C TYR A 67 -6.21 7.91 -9.26
N ARG A 68 -5.84 7.74 -10.54
CA ARG A 68 -6.48 8.48 -11.65
C ARG A 68 -7.96 8.12 -11.82
N ARG A 69 -8.31 6.86 -11.57
CA ARG A 69 -9.71 6.40 -11.57
C ARG A 69 -10.46 6.95 -10.36
N PHE A 70 -9.85 6.93 -9.18
CA PHE A 70 -10.41 7.48 -7.95
C PHE A 70 -10.78 8.96 -8.07
N LEU A 71 -9.94 9.77 -8.72
CA LEU A 71 -10.25 11.20 -8.96
C LEU A 71 -11.46 11.46 -9.86
N LYS A 72 -11.99 10.42 -10.53
CA LYS A 72 -13.21 10.48 -11.34
C LYS A 72 -14.35 9.70 -10.72
N ASP A 73 -14.11 9.04 -9.59
CA ASP A 73 -15.11 8.22 -8.92
C ASP A 73 -16.18 9.14 -8.32
N PRO A 74 -17.48 8.83 -8.46
CA PRO A 74 -18.54 9.65 -7.90
C PRO A 74 -18.36 9.92 -6.40
N LEU A 75 -17.84 8.97 -5.63
CA LEU A 75 -17.60 9.16 -4.20
C LEU A 75 -16.61 10.28 -3.92
N TYR A 76 -15.55 10.37 -4.72
CA TYR A 76 -14.57 11.44 -4.60
C TYR A 76 -15.14 12.78 -5.07
N LEU A 77 -15.87 12.77 -6.18
CA LEU A 77 -16.46 13.99 -6.75
C LEU A 77 -17.53 14.60 -5.83
N ASP A 78 -18.40 13.77 -5.24
CA ASP A 78 -19.41 14.21 -4.27
C ASP A 78 -18.77 14.81 -3.02
N LEU A 79 -17.68 14.21 -2.54
CA LEU A 79 -16.91 14.75 -1.43
C LEU A 79 -16.26 16.10 -1.79
N ALA A 80 -15.68 16.20 -2.99
CA ALA A 80 -15.04 17.43 -3.46
C ALA A 80 -16.07 18.57 -3.61
N ASP A 81 -17.23 18.29 -4.21
CA ASP A 81 -18.33 19.27 -4.35
C ASP A 81 -18.89 19.70 -2.99
N GLY A 82 -19.08 18.77 -2.06
CA GLY A 82 -19.51 19.09 -0.70
C GLY A 82 -18.53 19.99 0.06
N LEU A 83 -17.22 19.81 -0.17
CA LEU A 83 -16.19 20.68 0.40
C LEU A 83 -16.21 22.09 -0.21
N GLU A 84 -16.49 22.22 -1.50
CA GLU A 84 -16.61 23.52 -2.17
C GLU A 84 -17.90 24.27 -1.78
N ASN A 85 -18.99 23.54 -1.58
CA ASN A 85 -20.32 24.11 -1.31
C ASN A 85 -20.67 24.19 0.19
N GLY A 86 -19.80 23.72 1.09
CA GLY A 86 -20.02 23.73 2.54
C GLY A 86 -21.05 22.70 3.04
N GLU A 87 -21.43 21.72 2.22
CA GLU A 87 -22.31 20.61 2.58
C GLU A 87 -21.47 19.39 2.99
N ASN A 88 -21.44 19.09 4.29
CA ASN A 88 -20.56 18.06 4.87
C ASN A 88 -21.18 16.64 4.82
N SER A 89 -21.81 16.24 3.72
CA SER A 89 -22.54 14.97 3.65
C SER A 89 -22.43 14.30 2.28
N PRO A 90 -21.87 13.07 2.20
CA PRO A 90 -21.89 12.31 0.95
C PRO A 90 -23.33 11.99 0.58
N LYS A 91 -23.77 12.43 -0.61
CA LYS A 91 -25.09 12.09 -1.16
C LYS A 91 -25.03 10.59 -1.51
N THR A 92 -25.69 9.80 -0.68
CA THR A 92 -25.56 8.34 -0.61
C THR A 92 -25.73 7.66 -1.97
N PHE A 93 -24.87 6.68 -2.27
CA PHE A 93 -25.04 5.70 -3.34
C PHE A 93 -26.36 4.92 -3.10
N GLN A 94 -27.43 5.27 -3.83
CA GLN A 94 -28.58 4.37 -3.99
C GLN A 94 -28.21 3.38 -5.09
N LYS A 95 -28.18 2.09 -4.74
CA LYS A 95 -27.96 0.99 -5.67
C LYS A 95 -29.31 0.35 -5.99
#